data_AF-A0A087LMB4-F1
#
_entry.id   AF-A0A087LMB4-F1
#
_cell.length_a   1.000
_cell.length_b   1.000
_cell.length_c   1.000
_cell.angle_alpha   90.00
_cell.angle_beta   90.00
_cell.angle_gamma   90.00
#
_symmetry.space_group_name_H-M   'P 1'
#
loop_
_entity.id
_entity.type
_entity.pdbx_description
1 polymer ?
#
loop_
_entity_poly.entity_id
_entity_poly.type
_entity_poly.pdbx_seq_one_letter_code
_entity_poly.pdbx_strand_id
1 'polypeptide(L)'
;MPILPHTFWQEIVPAGTYETNPEAGFANGYPAQLPDGRQLLLPIRVLPGDGTRAVCSLIVNQASFAVEDELATAMTALLLPYAPDVIIGVPTLGLPLANNVARRLGHSRSVALGTSRKFWYREDLAEPMSSITSPTGGKTL
;
A
#
# COMPACT_ATOMS: atom_id res chain seq x y z
N MET A 1 19.77 -9.88 15.33
CA MET A 1 19.72 -10.63 14.06
C MET A 1 19.15 -9.71 12.99
N PRO A 2 19.61 -9.77 11.73
CA PRO A 2 19.01 -9.01 10.64
C PRO A 2 17.55 -9.44 10.42
N ILE A 3 16.67 -8.48 10.12
CA ILE A 3 15.26 -8.76 9.79
C ILE A 3 15.22 -9.43 8.42
N LEU A 4 14.54 -10.57 8.31
CA LEU A 4 14.48 -11.31 7.06
C LEU A 4 13.47 -10.65 6.10
N PRO A 5 13.74 -10.54 4.79
CA PRO A 5 12.85 -9.84 3.88
C PRO A 5 11.39 -10.34 3.84
N HIS A 6 11.17 -11.63 4.11
CA HIS A 6 9.84 -12.24 4.08
C HIS A 6 9.03 -12.02 5.37
N THR A 7 9.61 -11.44 6.42
CA THR A 7 8.88 -11.16 7.67
C THR A 7 8.15 -9.81 7.62
N PHE A 8 8.47 -8.95 6.64
CA PHE A 8 7.77 -7.69 6.45
C PHE A 8 6.33 -7.91 5.96
N TRP A 9 5.43 -7.02 6.37
CA TRP A 9 4.00 -7.01 5.99
C TRP A 9 3.19 -8.23 6.46
N GLN A 10 3.75 -9.04 7.36
CA GLN A 10 3.07 -10.27 7.82
C GLN A 10 2.24 -10.06 9.08
N GLU A 11 2.59 -9.08 9.91
CA GLU A 11 1.96 -8.84 11.21
C GLU A 11 1.82 -7.34 11.50
N ILE A 12 0.69 -6.97 12.10
CA ILE A 12 0.51 -5.69 12.79
C ILE A 12 0.69 -5.94 14.27
N VAL A 13 1.65 -5.26 14.87
CA VAL A 13 2.06 -5.45 16.27
C VAL A 13 1.50 -4.33 17.15
N PRO A 14 1.43 -4.53 18.49
CA PRO A 14 1.00 -3.50 19.41
C PRO A 14 1.84 -2.21 19.33
N ALA A 15 1.23 -1.09 19.73
CA ALA A 15 1.91 0.19 19.85
C ALA A 15 3.16 0.10 20.74
N GLY A 16 4.24 0.77 20.33
CA GLY A 16 5.50 0.80 21.09
C GLY A 16 6.37 -0.44 20.96
N THR A 17 6.00 -1.41 20.10
CA THR A 17 6.85 -2.58 19.81
C THR A 17 8.16 -2.17 19.14
N TYR A 18 8.09 -1.19 18.24
CA TYR A 18 9.23 -0.59 17.55
C TYR A 18 9.38 0.88 17.95
N GLU A 19 10.63 1.34 18.08
CA GLU A 19 10.97 2.74 18.32
C GLU A 19 10.57 3.62 17.12
N THR A 20 9.89 4.74 17.37
CA THR A 20 9.27 5.58 16.34
C THR A 20 10.01 6.89 16.09
N ASN A 21 11.02 7.20 16.90
CA ASN A 21 11.86 8.38 16.74
C ASN A 21 13.31 8.13 17.22
N PRO A 22 14.03 7.18 16.60
CA PRO A 22 15.43 6.92 16.95
C PRO A 22 16.31 8.14 16.60
N GLU A 23 17.21 8.53 17.50
CA GLU A 23 18.12 9.68 17.28
C GLU A 23 18.97 9.53 16.02
N ALA A 24 19.40 8.31 15.70
CA ALA A 24 20.20 8.00 14.51
C ALA A 24 19.38 7.89 13.21
N GLY A 25 18.05 8.02 13.29
CA GLY A 25 17.14 7.76 12.18
C GLY A 25 16.92 6.27 11.88
N PHE A 26 16.16 5.99 10.84
CA PHE A 26 15.79 4.63 10.44
C PHE A 26 16.70 4.09 9.34
N ALA A 27 17.17 2.84 9.47
CA ALA A 27 18.04 2.20 8.49
C ALA A 27 17.37 1.03 7.73
N ASN A 28 16.77 0.07 8.44
CA ASN A 28 16.26 -1.17 7.84
C ASN A 28 14.73 -1.21 7.71
N GLY A 29 14.03 -0.51 8.58
CA GLY A 29 12.58 -0.52 8.63
C GLY A 29 12.02 0.70 9.31
N TYR A 30 10.79 1.03 8.93
CA TYR A 30 10.03 2.14 9.47
C TYR A 30 8.72 1.61 10.07
N PRO A 31 8.44 1.84 11.35
CA PRO A 31 7.22 1.37 11.99
C PRO A 31 6.07 2.34 11.70
N ALA A 32 5.40 2.13 10.57
CA ALA A 32 4.21 2.90 10.22
C ALA A 32 3.11 2.64 11.27
N GLN A 33 2.44 3.69 11.71
CA GLN A 33 1.39 3.61 12.72
C GLN A 33 0.02 3.61 12.05
N LEU A 34 -0.84 2.68 12.47
CA LEU A 34 -2.27 2.72 12.20
C LEU A 34 -2.92 3.82 13.07
N PRO A 35 -4.17 4.25 12.76
CA PRO A 35 -4.86 5.28 13.55
C PRO A 35 -5.01 4.96 15.05
N ASP A 36 -4.98 3.68 15.42
CA ASP A 36 -5.04 3.20 16.81
C ASP A 36 -3.66 3.05 17.47
N GLY A 37 -2.59 3.44 16.78
CA GLY A 37 -1.21 3.37 17.26
C GLY A 37 -0.52 2.02 17.08
N ARG A 38 -1.23 0.96 16.66
CA ARG A 38 -0.59 -0.31 16.28
C ARG A 38 0.38 -0.09 15.13
N GLN A 39 1.40 -0.93 15.04
CA GLN A 39 2.52 -0.71 14.14
C GLN A 39 2.61 -1.79 13.06
N LEU A 40 2.89 -1.35 11.84
CA LEU A 40 3.27 -2.20 10.72
C LEU A 40 4.70 -1.84 10.31
N LEU A 41 5.62 -2.81 10.40
CA LEU A 41 7.00 -2.57 10.00
C LEU A 41 7.11 -2.60 8.46
N LEU A 42 7.55 -1.48 7.88
CA LEU A 42 7.78 -1.33 6.45
C LEU A 42 9.29 -1.35 6.16
N PRO A 43 9.78 -2.16 5.20
CA PRO A 43 11.18 -2.13 4.82
C PRO A 43 11.52 -0.83 4.10
N ILE A 44 12.68 -0.29 4.42
CA ILE A 44 13.24 0.88 3.75
C ILE A 44 14.01 0.42 2.51
N ARG A 45 13.65 0.96 1.34
CA ARG A 45 14.27 0.62 0.07
C ARG A 45 14.81 1.87 -0.60
N VAL A 46 16.12 1.92 -0.81
CA VAL A 46 16.77 2.98 -1.58
C VAL A 46 16.27 2.91 -3.03
N LEU A 47 15.82 4.03 -3.56
CA LEU A 47 15.33 4.14 -4.93
C LEU A 47 16.51 4.13 -5.92
N PRO A 48 16.31 3.67 -7.17
CA PRO A 48 17.32 3.83 -8.21
C PRO A 48 17.74 5.31 -8.38
N GLY A 49 19.04 5.57 -8.52
CA GLY A 49 19.58 6.92 -8.66
C GLY A 49 20.87 7.13 -7.86
N ASP A 50 20.98 8.28 -7.21
CA ASP A 50 22.14 8.72 -6.42
C ASP A 50 22.16 8.20 -4.96
N GLY A 51 21.19 7.39 -4.58
CA GLY A 51 21.07 6.83 -3.23
C GLY A 51 20.54 7.78 -2.16
N THR A 52 20.14 9.01 -2.53
CA THR A 52 19.66 10.02 -1.56
C THR A 52 18.19 9.87 -1.20
N ARG A 53 17.45 9.03 -1.93
CA ARG A 53 16.01 8.83 -1.76
C ARG A 53 15.70 7.36 -1.46
N ALA A 54 14.79 7.15 -0.53
CA ALA A 54 14.29 5.83 -0.17
C ALA A 54 12.77 5.87 0.07
N VAL A 55 12.15 4.70 0.03
CA VAL A 55 10.73 4.53 0.34
C VAL A 55 10.53 3.44 1.39
N CYS A 56 9.63 3.69 2.33
CA CYS A 56 9.11 2.69 3.24
C CYS A 56 8.02 1.90 2.50
N SER A 57 8.42 0.82 1.83
CA SER A 57 7.54 0.15 0.87
C SER A 57 6.46 -0.68 1.56
N LEU A 58 5.22 -0.62 1.07
CA LEU A 58 4.13 -1.54 1.39
C LEU A 58 3.74 -2.28 0.11
N ILE A 59 3.98 -3.59 0.07
CA ILE A 59 3.69 -4.43 -1.08
C ILE A 59 2.48 -5.29 -0.72
N VAL A 60 1.28 -4.74 -0.93
CA VAL A 60 0.01 -5.32 -0.46
C VAL A 60 -0.21 -6.75 -0.95
N ASN A 61 0.17 -7.06 -2.19
CA ASN A 61 0.06 -8.42 -2.75
C ASN A 61 1.07 -9.43 -2.18
N GLN A 62 1.96 -9.01 -1.28
CA GLN A 62 2.84 -9.87 -0.47
C GLN A 62 2.53 -9.77 1.04
N ALA A 63 1.59 -8.92 1.43
CA ALA A 63 1.14 -8.81 2.81
C ALA A 63 0.32 -10.04 3.21
N SER A 64 0.31 -10.37 4.49
CA SER A 64 -0.63 -11.37 4.99
C SER A 64 -2.06 -10.85 4.85
N PHE A 65 -3.02 -11.75 4.67
CA PHE A 65 -4.44 -11.36 4.63
C PHE A 65 -4.88 -10.64 5.90
N ALA A 66 -4.32 -11.01 7.06
CA ALA A 66 -4.59 -10.31 8.32
C ALA A 66 -4.15 -8.83 8.25
N VAL A 67 -2.96 -8.54 7.70
CA VAL A 67 -2.53 -7.15 7.50
C VAL A 67 -3.41 -6.43 6.48
N GLU A 68 -3.76 -7.07 5.36
CA GLU A 68 -4.68 -6.48 4.38
C GLU A 68 -6.05 -6.14 4.99
N ASP A 69 -6.61 -7.03 5.80
CA ASP A 69 -7.91 -6.87 6.45
C ASP A 69 -7.93 -5.74 7.48
N GLU A 70 -6.86 -5.60 8.25
CA GLU A 70 -6.71 -4.51 9.22
C GLU A 70 -6.53 -3.15 8.53
N LEU A 71 -5.72 -3.10 7.46
CA LEU A 71 -5.60 -1.89 6.64
C LEU A 71 -6.95 -1.51 6.03
N ALA A 72 -7.68 -2.47 5.46
CA ALA A 72 -9.01 -2.23 4.91
C ALA A 72 -10.02 -1.77 5.97
N THR A 73 -9.92 -2.29 7.20
CA THR A 73 -10.76 -1.88 8.33
C THR A 73 -10.48 -0.42 8.71
N ALA A 74 -9.21 -0.04 8.86
CA ALA A 74 -8.82 1.34 9.14
C ALA A 74 -9.27 2.30 8.01
N MET A 75 -9.05 1.93 6.75
CA MET A 75 -9.49 2.73 5.60
C MET A 75 -11.02 2.87 5.55
N THR A 76 -11.76 1.80 5.84
CA THR A 76 -13.23 1.84 5.89
C THR A 76 -13.71 2.84 6.94
N ALA A 77 -13.14 2.79 8.16
CA ALA A 77 -13.48 3.70 9.23
C ALA A 77 -13.25 5.17 8.85
N LEU A 78 -12.13 5.46 8.17
CA LEU A 78 -11.81 6.80 7.67
C LEU A 78 -12.77 7.26 6.56
N LEU A 79 -13.29 6.35 5.75
CA LEU A 79 -14.16 6.66 4.62
C LEU A 79 -15.65 6.76 4.98
N LEU A 80 -16.09 6.12 6.06
CA LEU A 80 -17.50 6.10 6.50
C LEU A 80 -18.18 7.49 6.50
N PRO A 81 -17.57 8.56 7.04
CA PRO A 81 -18.22 9.88 7.07
C PRO A 81 -18.47 10.50 5.69
N TYR A 82 -17.71 10.07 4.68
CA TYR A 82 -17.81 10.59 3.32
C TYR A 82 -18.84 9.84 2.47
N ALA A 83 -19.34 8.68 2.95
CA ALA A 83 -20.33 7.84 2.28
C ALA A 83 -20.05 7.68 0.76
N PRO A 84 -18.87 7.20 0.34
CA PRO A 84 -18.52 7.16 -1.07
C PRO A 84 -19.45 6.21 -1.83
N ASP A 85 -19.91 6.62 -3.01
CA ASP A 85 -20.73 5.77 -3.89
C ASP A 85 -19.90 4.70 -4.61
N VAL A 86 -18.60 4.95 -4.79
CA VAL A 86 -17.68 4.12 -5.56
C VAL A 86 -16.30 4.10 -4.91
N ILE A 87 -15.71 2.90 -4.83
CA ILE A 87 -14.31 2.71 -4.47
C ILE A 87 -13.51 2.37 -5.73
N ILE A 88 -12.47 3.16 -5.99
CA ILE A 88 -11.59 3.02 -7.15
C ILE A 88 -10.22 2.52 -6.68
N GLY A 89 -9.75 1.40 -7.25
CA GLY A 89 -8.45 0.84 -6.97
C GLY A 89 -7.42 1.17 -8.05
N VAL A 90 -6.30 1.78 -7.65
CA VAL A 90 -5.15 1.99 -8.55
C VAL A 90 -4.34 0.69 -8.61
N PRO A 91 -4.06 0.16 -9.82
CA PRO A 91 -3.29 -1.05 -9.97
C PRO A 91 -1.81 -0.82 -9.63
N THR A 92 -1.09 -1.83 -9.15
CA THR A 92 -1.58 -3.18 -8.82
C THR A 92 -1.95 -3.30 -7.34
N LEU A 93 -1.17 -2.64 -6.48
CA LEU A 93 -1.19 -2.85 -5.03
C LEU A 93 -2.45 -2.28 -4.36
N GLY A 94 -3.16 -1.34 -4.99
CA GLY A 94 -4.40 -0.80 -4.45
C GLY A 94 -5.62 -1.69 -4.70
N LEU A 95 -5.55 -2.68 -5.60
CA LEU A 95 -6.70 -3.49 -5.98
C LEU A 95 -7.25 -4.37 -4.84
N PRO A 96 -6.41 -5.08 -4.04
CA PRO A 96 -6.90 -5.88 -2.93
C PRO A 96 -7.63 -5.01 -1.89
N LEU A 97 -7.01 -3.90 -1.47
CA LEU A 97 -7.60 -2.95 -0.53
C LEU A 97 -8.91 -2.34 -1.05
N ALA A 98 -8.96 -1.93 -2.33
CA ALA A 98 -10.16 -1.37 -2.93
C ALA A 98 -11.34 -2.36 -2.91
N ASN A 99 -11.10 -3.62 -3.26
CA ASN A 99 -12.11 -4.68 -3.15
C ASN A 99 -12.55 -4.89 -1.71
N ASN A 100 -11.60 -4.90 -0.78
CA ASN A 100 -11.85 -5.23 0.61
C ASN A 100 -12.63 -4.12 1.34
N VAL A 101 -12.29 -2.85 1.06
CA VAL A 101 -13.03 -1.67 1.53
C VAL A 101 -14.42 -1.61 0.90
N ALA A 102 -14.55 -1.82 -0.41
CA ALA A 102 -15.85 -1.79 -1.08
C ALA A 102 -16.85 -2.78 -0.46
N ARG A 103 -16.39 -4.00 -0.15
CA ARG A 103 -17.20 -5.02 0.54
C ARG A 103 -17.64 -4.57 1.93
N ARG A 104 -16.74 -3.97 2.72
CA ARG A 104 -17.06 -3.48 4.07
C ARG A 104 -18.05 -2.32 4.06
N LEU A 105 -18.03 -1.48 3.02
CA LEU A 105 -19.00 -0.42 2.81
C LEU A 105 -20.34 -0.90 2.21
N GLY A 106 -20.48 -2.20 1.95
CA GLY A 106 -21.71 -2.79 1.41
C GLY A 106 -21.88 -2.61 -0.10
N HIS A 107 -20.85 -2.19 -0.83
CA HIS A 107 -20.89 -2.14 -2.29
C HIS A 107 -20.79 -3.55 -2.89
N SER A 108 -21.54 -3.78 -3.97
CA SER A 108 -21.48 -5.03 -4.72
C SER A 108 -20.23 -5.16 -5.61
N ARG A 109 -19.53 -4.05 -5.86
CA ARG A 109 -18.33 -3.98 -6.71
C ARG A 109 -17.43 -2.80 -6.36
N SER A 110 -16.17 -2.88 -6.78
CA SER A 110 -15.22 -1.77 -6.89
C SER A 110 -14.93 -1.48 -8.37
N VAL A 111 -14.28 -0.35 -8.66
CA VAL A 111 -13.74 -0.04 -10.00
C VAL A 111 -12.23 -0.26 -9.96
N ALA A 112 -11.74 -1.22 -10.74
CA ALA A 112 -10.31 -1.43 -10.94
C ALA A 112 -9.80 -0.57 -12.11
N LEU A 113 -8.87 0.34 -11.84
CA LEU A 113 -8.14 1.00 -12.92
C LEU A 113 -7.17 0.00 -13.58
N GLY A 114 -6.82 0.27 -14.84
CA GLY A 114 -5.89 -0.55 -15.62
C GLY A 114 -4.83 0.31 -16.27
N THR A 115 -3.62 -0.24 -16.43
CA THR A 115 -2.50 0.47 -17.08
C THR A 115 -2.47 0.25 -18.60
N SER A 116 -3.37 -0.58 -19.13
CA SER A 116 -3.45 -0.90 -20.54
C SER A 116 -4.68 -0.24 -21.13
N ARG A 117 -4.49 0.54 -22.20
CA ARG A 117 -5.60 1.08 -22.97
C ARG A 117 -6.42 -0.07 -23.55
N LYS A 118 -7.74 0.04 -23.43
CA LYS A 118 -8.72 -0.88 -24.01
C LYS A 118 -9.67 -0.08 -24.89
N PHE A 119 -10.10 -0.65 -26.01
CA PHE A 119 -10.98 0.06 -26.95
C PHE A 119 -12.35 0.41 -26.34
N TRP A 120 -12.74 -0.24 -25.24
CA TRP A 120 -13.96 0.04 -24.49
C TRP A 120 -13.74 1.00 -23.30
N TYR A 121 -12.54 1.53 -23.11
CA TYR A 121 -12.26 2.56 -22.11
C TYR A 121 -12.39 3.96 -22.71
N ARG A 122 -12.77 4.90 -21.87
CA ARG A 122 -12.87 6.31 -22.19
C ARG A 122 -11.49 6.95 -22.14
N GLU A 123 -11.02 7.42 -23.30
CA GLU A 123 -9.73 8.09 -23.45
C GLU A 123 -9.65 9.39 -22.66
N ASP A 124 -10.77 10.12 -22.57
CA ASP A 124 -10.88 11.41 -21.89
C ASP A 124 -10.80 11.31 -20.35
N LEU A 125 -10.78 10.09 -19.80
CA LEU A 125 -10.57 9.80 -18.38
C LEU A 125 -9.17 9.22 -18.10
N ALA A 126 -8.28 9.18 -19.09
CA ALA A 126 -6.95 8.62 -18.94
C ALA A 126 -5.97 9.65 -18.34
N GLU A 127 -5.26 9.24 -17.29
CA GLU A 127 -4.22 10.04 -16.65
C GLU A 127 -2.83 9.40 -16.84
N PRO A 128 -1.76 10.20 -17.02
CA PRO A 128 -0.41 9.67 -17.11
C PRO A 128 0.03 9.07 -15.76
N MET A 129 0.69 7.92 -15.83
CA MET A 129 1.22 7.22 -14.65
C MET A 129 2.69 6.89 -14.86
N SER A 130 3.52 7.16 -13.85
CA SER A 130 4.94 6.78 -13.83
C SER A 130 5.27 6.00 -12.55
N SER A 131 6.20 5.05 -12.66
CA SER A 131 6.69 4.28 -11.52
C SER A 131 7.99 4.87 -10.98
N ILE A 132 8.03 5.14 -9.68
CA ILE A 132 9.25 5.59 -9.00
C ILE A 132 10.30 4.46 -8.86
N THR A 133 9.88 3.20 -8.96
CA THR A 133 10.74 2.02 -8.77
C THR A 133 11.23 1.39 -10.07
N SER A 134 10.68 1.78 -11.22
CA SER A 134 11.09 1.25 -12.52
C SER A 134 11.02 2.33 -13.61
N PRO A 135 11.94 3.32 -13.59
CA PRO A 135 11.90 4.43 -14.53
C PRO A 135 12.15 4.02 -15.99
N THR A 136 12.82 2.88 -16.22
CA THR A 136 13.33 2.44 -17.53
C THR A 136 12.87 1.02 -17.94
N GLY A 137 12.03 0.34 -17.15
CA GLY A 137 11.89 -1.12 -17.20
C GLY A 137 10.73 -1.67 -18.04
N GLY A 138 11.07 -2.58 -18.98
CA GLY A 138 10.13 -3.55 -19.57
C GLY A 138 9.66 -4.61 -18.57
N LYS A 139 8.57 -5.33 -18.89
CA LYS A 139 7.94 -6.30 -17.98
C LYS A 139 8.48 -7.72 -18.20
N THR A 140 8.91 -8.38 -17.13
CA THR A 140 9.25 -9.82 -17.09
C THR A 140 8.45 -10.48 -15.95
N LEU A 141 8.13 -11.77 -16.07
CA LEU A 141 7.41 -12.55 -15.04
C LEU A 141 8.36 -13.48 -14.30
#